data_AF-K7ZB17-F1
#
_entry.id   AF-K7ZB17-F1
#
_cell.length_a   1.000
_cell.length_b   1.000
_cell.length_c   1.000
_cell.angle_alpha   90.00
_cell.angle_beta   90.00
_cell.angle_gamma   90.00
#
_symmetry.space_group_name_H-M   'P 1'
#
loop_
_entity.id
_entity.type
_entity.pdbx_description
1 polymer ?
#
loop_
_entity_poly.entity_id
_entity_poly.type
_entity_poly.pdbx_seq_one_letter_code
_entity_poly.pdbx_strand_id
1 'polypeptide(L)'
;MGLTVMTEKSKPETESQAAPTQEAPAANPVETEKETAIAAGTKPAAMDVITSSQPMPVVFKEFKQARDLKKYADLSRKALLLEPDKIVKRRLLKDEDFLKSLEALLKTAPNDEESQQMQNSALDFVFEALNTDMKSAAIEVLKNVVADATVENSAVNEMDRKVLAGVKAEALHNWAAADPSAESSINSLLPGPVSQKIWANVKHQHESNLGESAMLQAGQ
;
A
#
# COMPACT_ATOMS: atom_id res chain seq x y z
N MET A 1 15.82 -69.34 7.08
CA MET A 1 15.85 -70.37 6.01
C MET A 1 14.94 -69.90 4.89
N GLY A 2 15.44 -69.95 3.64
CA GLY A 2 14.68 -69.87 2.37
C GLY A 2 14.21 -68.46 1.95
N LEU A 3 14.86 -67.83 0.95
CA LEU A 3 14.57 -67.87 -0.52
C LEU A 3 13.45 -66.88 -0.92
N THR A 4 13.43 -66.13 -2.03
CA THR A 4 14.39 -65.60 -3.03
C THR A 4 13.53 -64.92 -4.11
N VAL A 5 13.84 -63.65 -4.43
CA VAL A 5 13.92 -62.96 -5.76
C VAL A 5 12.72 -62.91 -6.73
N MET A 6 12.54 -61.73 -7.36
CA MET A 6 12.39 -61.43 -8.82
C MET A 6 11.55 -60.15 -8.99
N THR A 7 12.15 -58.96 -9.13
CA THR A 7 12.43 -58.21 -10.39
C THR A 7 11.22 -57.85 -11.24
N GLU A 8 11.01 -56.55 -11.50
CA GLU A 8 10.86 -56.07 -12.89
C GLU A 8 11.19 -54.57 -13.04
N LYS A 9 12.09 -54.31 -14.00
CA LYS A 9 12.38 -53.03 -14.64
C LYS A 9 11.26 -52.72 -15.63
N SER A 10 10.96 -51.43 -15.85
CA SER A 10 10.78 -50.88 -17.21
C SER A 10 10.73 -49.34 -17.20
N LYS A 11 11.78 -48.75 -17.81
CA LYS A 11 11.80 -47.52 -18.63
C LYS A 11 12.11 -48.03 -20.07
N PRO A 12 12.10 -47.27 -21.18
CA PRO A 12 11.71 -45.87 -21.44
C PRO A 12 10.85 -45.71 -22.74
N GLU A 13 10.52 -44.47 -23.13
CA GLU A 13 10.53 -43.90 -24.51
C GLU A 13 9.83 -42.52 -24.45
N THR A 14 10.28 -41.36 -24.96
CA THR A 14 11.02 -40.90 -26.17
C THR A 14 10.08 -40.19 -27.15
N GLU A 15 10.48 -38.97 -27.53
CA GLU A 15 10.17 -38.18 -28.76
C GLU A 15 8.77 -37.61 -29.07
N SER A 16 8.73 -36.27 -29.19
CA SER A 16 8.61 -35.52 -30.48
C SER A 16 8.28 -34.05 -30.17
N GLN A 17 9.19 -33.10 -30.38
CA GLN A 17 9.44 -32.38 -31.65
C GLN A 17 8.17 -31.92 -32.39
N ALA A 18 7.93 -30.60 -32.41
CA ALA A 18 7.68 -29.82 -33.62
C ALA A 18 7.57 -28.32 -33.29
N ALA A 19 8.59 -27.55 -33.66
CA ALA A 19 8.43 -26.15 -34.08
C ALA A 19 8.33 -26.15 -35.62
N PRO A 20 7.63 -25.16 -36.21
CA PRO A 20 8.24 -24.48 -37.35
C PRO A 20 8.02 -22.94 -37.34
N THR A 21 9.15 -22.24 -37.41
CA THR A 21 9.57 -21.29 -38.47
C THR A 21 8.59 -20.27 -39.05
N GLN A 22 8.94 -19.00 -38.80
CA GLN A 22 9.01 -17.80 -39.67
C GLN A 22 8.03 -17.61 -40.85
N GLU A 23 7.38 -16.44 -40.89
CA GLU A 23 7.35 -15.62 -42.11
C GLU A 23 7.09 -14.12 -41.80
N ALA A 24 8.08 -13.29 -42.10
CA ALA A 24 7.95 -11.90 -42.59
C ALA A 24 8.63 -11.93 -43.97
N PRO A 25 8.24 -11.16 -45.01
CA PRO A 25 8.14 -9.68 -44.94
C PRO A 25 7.10 -9.05 -45.90
N ALA A 26 6.91 -7.72 -45.83
CA ALA A 26 6.95 -6.81 -46.98
C ALA A 26 6.51 -5.38 -46.59
N ALA A 27 7.28 -4.42 -47.08
CA ALA A 27 7.11 -2.98 -46.91
C ALA A 27 6.18 -2.37 -47.99
N ASN A 28 5.41 -1.33 -47.60
CA ASN A 28 5.10 -0.01 -48.23
C ASN A 28 4.88 0.11 -49.77
N PRO A 29 4.40 1.25 -50.34
CA PRO A 29 3.75 2.47 -49.79
C PRO A 29 2.50 2.92 -50.62
N VAL A 30 2.01 4.16 -50.36
CA VAL A 30 1.52 5.19 -51.33
C VAL A 30 0.08 5.71 -51.10
N GLU A 31 0.03 7.00 -50.72
CA GLU A 31 -0.90 8.12 -51.06
C GLU A 31 -2.42 7.90 -50.85
N THR A 32 -3.24 8.88 -50.43
CA THR A 32 -3.51 10.18 -51.09
C THR A 32 -4.35 11.09 -50.16
N GLU A 33 -3.97 12.37 -50.11
CA GLU A 33 -4.76 13.62 -49.93
C GLU A 33 -5.92 13.72 -48.89
N LYS A 34 -5.82 14.75 -48.02
CA LYS A 34 -6.62 15.97 -48.22
C LYS A 34 -6.14 17.13 -47.33
N GLU A 35 -5.51 18.07 -47.99
CA GLU A 35 -5.28 19.44 -47.54
C GLU A 35 -6.63 20.18 -47.52
N THR A 36 -7.03 20.71 -46.36
CA THR A 36 -8.15 21.65 -46.24
C THR A 36 -7.61 22.92 -45.60
N ALA A 37 -7.66 24.01 -46.35
CA ALA A 37 -7.27 25.34 -45.89
C ALA A 37 -8.49 26.11 -45.32
N ILE A 38 -8.14 27.16 -44.58
CA ILE A 38 -8.86 28.40 -44.22
C ILE A 38 -9.97 28.40 -43.14
N ALA A 39 -9.52 28.76 -41.93
CA ALA A 39 -9.84 29.98 -41.19
C ALA A 39 -11.30 30.31 -40.81
N ALA A 40 -11.58 30.23 -39.51
CA ALA A 40 -12.44 31.19 -38.80
C ALA A 40 -11.90 31.37 -37.37
N GLY A 41 -11.39 32.56 -37.09
CA GLY A 41 -10.88 32.93 -35.78
C GLY A 41 -11.98 32.92 -34.73
N THR A 42 -11.82 32.06 -33.73
CA THR A 42 -12.53 32.19 -32.45
C THR A 42 -11.46 32.35 -31.37
N LYS A 43 -11.42 33.55 -30.80
CA LYS A 43 -10.60 33.97 -29.67
C LYS A 43 -10.79 32.98 -28.51
N PRO A 44 -9.76 32.23 -28.07
CA PRO A 44 -9.91 31.43 -26.86
C PRO A 44 -9.98 32.39 -25.67
N ALA A 45 -11.10 32.34 -24.96
CA ALA A 45 -11.22 32.92 -23.64
C ALA A 45 -10.08 32.39 -22.78
N ALA A 46 -9.43 33.30 -22.06
CA ALA A 46 -8.38 32.99 -21.11
C ALA A 46 -8.84 31.85 -20.21
N MET A 47 -8.21 30.68 -20.34
CA MET A 47 -8.27 29.66 -19.32
C MET A 47 -7.66 30.29 -18.08
N ASP A 48 -8.51 30.57 -17.10
CA ASP A 48 -8.08 30.75 -15.73
C ASP A 48 -7.25 29.52 -15.36
N VAL A 49 -5.94 29.71 -15.32
CA VAL A 49 -4.99 28.78 -14.72
C VAL A 49 -5.37 28.76 -13.24
N ILE A 50 -6.24 27.81 -12.88
CA ILE A 50 -6.43 27.38 -11.51
C ILE A 50 -5.06 26.90 -11.07
N THR A 51 -4.33 27.82 -10.45
CA THR A 51 -3.11 27.54 -9.72
C THR A 51 -3.57 26.67 -8.57
N SER A 52 -3.55 25.36 -8.80
CA SER A 52 -3.73 24.34 -7.78
C SER A 52 -2.60 24.55 -6.80
N SER A 53 -2.89 25.32 -5.76
CA SER A 53 -2.05 25.51 -4.60
C SER A 53 -2.01 24.18 -3.88
N GLN A 54 -1.17 23.28 -4.38
CA GLN A 54 -0.89 22.05 -3.67
C GLN A 54 -0.30 22.44 -2.32
N PRO A 55 -0.88 21.96 -1.21
CA PRO A 55 -0.29 22.18 0.09
C PRO A 55 1.15 21.64 0.04
N MET A 56 2.10 22.50 0.39
CA MET A 56 3.51 22.14 0.47
C MET A 56 3.65 20.83 1.29
N PRO A 57 4.50 19.89 0.85
CA PRO A 57 4.71 18.66 1.58
C PRO A 57 5.16 19.01 3.01
N VAL A 58 4.50 18.42 4.00
CA VAL A 58 4.91 18.56 5.39
C VAL A 58 6.32 17.99 5.49
N VAL A 59 7.30 18.84 5.76
CA VAL A 59 8.69 18.40 5.90
C VAL A 59 8.76 17.57 7.18
N PHE A 60 9.16 16.29 7.08
CA PHE A 60 9.32 15.37 8.22
C PHE A 60 10.09 16.01 9.40
N LYS A 61 11.09 16.86 9.09
CA LYS A 61 11.91 17.59 10.08
C LYS A 61 11.14 18.64 10.90
N GLU A 62 9.96 19.05 10.47
CA GLU A 62 9.10 20.02 11.16
C GLU A 62 7.92 19.36 11.88
N PHE A 63 7.86 18.02 11.92
CA PHE A 63 6.82 17.31 12.64
C PHE A 63 6.90 17.62 14.15
N LYS A 64 5.98 18.47 14.62
CA LYS A 64 6.01 19.05 15.97
C LYS A 64 6.06 18.00 17.08
N GLN A 65 5.43 16.84 16.86
CA GLN A 65 5.40 15.74 17.82
C GLN A 65 6.47 14.65 17.56
N ALA A 66 7.51 14.92 16.77
CA ALA A 66 8.59 13.96 16.48
C ALA A 66 9.24 13.40 17.76
N ARG A 67 9.36 14.22 18.80
CA ARG A 67 9.90 13.78 20.11
C ARG A 67 9.03 12.71 20.76
N ASP A 68 7.71 12.87 20.72
CA ASP A 68 6.78 11.93 21.34
C ASP A 68 6.68 10.63 20.54
N LEU A 69 6.72 10.72 19.21
CA LEU A 69 6.79 9.54 18.34
C LEU A 69 8.09 8.75 18.56
N LYS A 70 9.24 9.43 18.64
CA LYS A 70 10.52 8.79 18.97
C LYS A 70 10.49 8.14 20.34
N LYS A 71 9.89 8.81 21.34
CA LYS A 71 9.72 8.26 22.67
C LYS A 71 8.86 6.99 22.65
N TYR A 72 7.78 6.98 21.88
CA TYR A 72 6.99 5.78 21.64
C TYR A 72 7.83 4.66 21.00
N ALA A 73 8.55 4.95 19.92
CA ALA A 73 9.39 3.97 19.23
C ALA A 73 10.45 3.35 20.15
N ASP A 74 11.08 4.17 21.00
CA ASP A 74 12.04 3.70 22.01
C ASP A 74 11.38 2.78 23.04
N LEU A 75 10.14 3.08 23.46
CA LEU A 75 9.38 2.23 24.38
C LEU A 75 8.97 0.92 23.72
N SER A 76 8.50 0.94 22.47
CA SER A 76 8.05 -0.26 21.74
C SER A 76 9.17 -1.23 21.40
N ARG A 77 10.43 -0.77 21.31
CA ARG A 77 11.61 -1.63 21.10
C ARG A 77 12.12 -2.33 22.36
N LYS A 78 11.67 -1.93 23.56
CA LYS A 78 12.12 -2.55 24.81
C LYS A 78 11.57 -3.96 24.96
N ALA A 79 12.46 -4.94 25.08
CA ALA A 79 12.08 -6.33 25.34
C ALA A 79 11.32 -6.51 26.67
N LEU A 80 11.66 -5.71 27.68
CA LEU A 80 10.97 -5.68 28.97
C LEU A 80 10.52 -4.25 29.27
N LEU A 81 9.21 -4.02 29.21
CA LEU A 81 8.61 -2.72 29.50
C LEU A 81 8.30 -2.62 31.00
N LEU A 82 9.03 -1.75 31.69
CA LEU A 82 8.83 -1.51 33.12
C LEU A 82 7.53 -0.73 33.38
N GLU A 83 6.99 -0.80 34.59
CA GLU A 83 5.75 -0.09 34.93
C GLU A 83 5.77 1.43 34.64
N PRO A 84 6.84 2.20 34.96
CA PRO A 84 6.91 3.61 34.55
C PRO A 84 6.85 3.80 33.03
N ASP A 85 7.48 2.91 32.27
CA ASP A 85 7.47 2.95 30.80
C ASP A 85 6.07 2.67 30.25
N LYS A 86 5.34 1.71 30.83
CA LYS A 86 3.95 1.41 30.46
C LYS A 86 3.03 2.60 30.69
N ILE A 87 3.20 3.32 31.81
CA ILE A 87 2.41 4.52 32.12
C ILE A 87 2.64 5.59 31.05
N VAL A 88 3.89 5.82 30.65
CA VAL A 88 4.22 6.78 29.60
C VAL A 88 3.63 6.35 28.26
N LYS A 89 3.78 5.08 27.86
CA LYS A 89 3.26 4.56 26.60
C LYS A 89 1.74 4.70 26.53
N ARG A 90 1.04 4.31 27.61
CA ARG A 90 -0.42 4.46 27.72
C ARG A 90 -0.86 5.92 27.65
N ARG A 91 -0.10 6.84 28.25
CA ARG A 91 -0.39 8.27 28.17
C ARG A 91 -0.30 8.77 26.73
N LEU A 92 0.74 8.38 26.00
CA LEU A 92 0.89 8.74 24.58
C LEU A 92 -0.28 8.18 23.75
N LEU A 93 -0.64 6.91 23.95
CA LEU A 93 -1.75 6.24 23.26
C LEU A 93 -3.15 6.81 23.58
N LYS A 94 -3.27 7.72 24.55
CA LYS A 94 -4.52 8.41 24.91
C LYS A 94 -4.58 9.85 24.37
N ASP A 95 -3.54 10.29 23.67
CA ASP A 95 -3.48 11.62 23.08
C ASP A 95 -4.06 11.58 21.66
N GLU A 96 -5.32 12.01 21.53
CA GLU A 96 -6.04 12.03 20.25
C GLU A 96 -5.43 12.99 19.24
N ASP A 97 -5.02 14.18 19.70
CA ASP A 97 -4.43 15.20 18.83
C ASP A 97 -3.09 14.71 18.28
N PHE A 98 -2.31 14.02 19.11
CA PHE A 98 -1.10 13.36 18.67
C PHE A 98 -1.39 12.28 17.63
N LEU A 99 -2.35 11.38 17.89
CA LEU A 99 -2.73 10.33 16.94
C LEU A 99 -3.16 10.92 15.58
N LYS A 100 -4.00 11.96 15.58
CA LYS A 100 -4.46 12.65 14.36
C LYS A 100 -3.31 13.33 13.62
N SER A 101 -2.33 13.88 14.35
CA SER A 101 -1.17 14.52 13.74
C SER A 101 -0.31 13.57 12.89
N LEU A 102 -0.37 12.25 13.15
CA LEU A 102 0.37 11.25 12.38
C LEU A 102 -0.11 11.10 10.93
N GLU A 103 -1.34 11.52 10.63
CA GLU A 103 -1.90 11.45 9.28
C GLU A 103 -0.99 12.11 8.23
N ALA A 104 -0.49 13.32 8.52
CA ALA A 104 0.38 14.04 7.61
C ALA A 104 1.69 13.30 7.34
N LEU A 105 2.22 12.62 8.37
CA LEU A 105 3.45 11.83 8.27
C LEU A 105 3.24 10.58 7.40
N LEU A 106 2.10 9.91 7.56
CA LEU A 106 1.74 8.71 6.80
C LEU A 106 1.44 9.01 5.32
N LYS A 107 1.03 10.24 4.99
CA LYS A 107 0.76 10.67 3.61
C LYS A 107 1.98 11.24 2.88
N THR A 108 3.10 11.45 3.57
CA THR A 108 4.30 12.05 3.00
C THR A 108 5.35 10.98 2.73
N ALA A 109 5.91 10.92 1.53
CA ALA A 109 6.99 9.99 1.25
C ALA A 109 8.27 10.39 2.02
N PRO A 110 8.94 9.44 2.70
CA PRO A 110 10.18 9.73 3.41
C PRO A 110 11.31 10.01 2.41
N ASN A 111 12.15 11.00 2.73
CA ASN A 111 13.29 11.42 1.90
C ASN A 111 14.64 10.85 2.39
N ASP A 112 14.67 10.28 3.59
CA ASP A 112 15.83 9.66 4.22
C ASP A 112 15.40 8.50 5.13
N GLU A 113 16.39 7.72 5.60
CA GLU A 113 16.16 6.54 6.44
C GLU A 113 15.51 6.91 7.78
N GLU A 114 15.88 8.05 8.38
CA GLU A 114 15.29 8.51 9.64
C GLU A 114 13.79 8.81 9.47
N SER A 115 13.42 9.49 8.39
CA SER A 115 12.02 9.76 8.04
C SER A 115 11.25 8.48 7.76
N GLN A 116 11.87 7.48 7.13
CA GLN A 116 11.25 6.17 6.92
C GLN A 116 11.01 5.44 8.25
N GLN A 117 11.98 5.45 9.16
CA GLN A 117 11.81 4.89 10.51
C GLN A 117 10.70 5.60 11.30
N MET A 118 10.58 6.93 11.15
CA MET A 118 9.49 7.69 11.74
C MET A 118 8.13 7.31 11.15
N GLN A 119 8.03 7.15 9.83
CA GLN A 119 6.79 6.72 9.18
C GLN A 119 6.36 5.33 9.65
N ASN A 120 7.29 4.38 9.74
CA ASN A 120 6.99 3.04 10.27
C ASN A 120 6.55 3.09 11.73
N SER A 121 7.22 3.91 12.56
CA SER A 121 6.83 4.10 13.96
C SER A 121 5.43 4.71 14.09
N ALA A 122 5.03 5.57 13.16
CA ALA A 122 3.69 6.15 13.13
C ALA A 122 2.63 5.11 12.74
N LEU A 123 2.92 4.21 11.79
CA LEU A 123 2.05 3.07 11.49
C LEU A 123 1.87 2.19 12.72
N ASP A 124 2.98 1.78 13.36
CA ASP A 124 2.94 0.99 14.58
C ASP A 124 2.11 1.65 15.68
N PHE A 125 2.23 2.96 15.85
CA PHE A 125 1.45 3.73 16.83
C PHE A 125 -0.05 3.68 16.52
N VAL A 126 -0.43 3.95 15.27
CA VAL A 126 -1.83 3.91 14.84
C VAL A 126 -2.40 2.50 15.02
N PHE A 127 -1.65 1.46 14.68
CA PHE A 127 -2.08 0.07 14.84
C PHE A 127 -2.22 -0.34 16.31
N GLU A 128 -1.31 0.09 17.17
CA GLU A 128 -1.45 -0.16 18.61
C GLU A 128 -2.69 0.55 19.18
N ALA A 129 -2.98 1.77 18.72
CA ALA A 129 -4.18 2.52 19.11
C ALA A 129 -5.50 1.84 18.69
N LEU A 130 -5.51 0.94 17.70
CA LEU A 130 -6.69 0.13 17.36
C LEU A 130 -7.12 -0.81 18.50
N ASN A 131 -6.22 -1.12 19.42
CA ASN A 131 -6.44 -2.02 20.55
C ASN A 131 -6.68 -1.27 21.88
N THR A 132 -6.93 0.04 21.83
CA THR A 132 -7.18 0.88 23.01
C THR A 132 -8.55 1.55 22.94
N ASP A 133 -8.83 2.44 23.90
CA ASP A 133 -9.99 3.35 23.88
C ASP A 133 -9.96 4.34 22.69
N MET A 134 -8.82 4.47 22.00
CA MET A 134 -8.64 5.34 20.84
C MET A 134 -8.98 4.68 19.50
N LYS A 135 -9.55 3.46 19.50
CA LYS A 135 -9.85 2.70 18.27
C LYS A 135 -10.59 3.53 17.20
N SER A 136 -11.58 4.33 17.60
CA SER A 136 -12.35 5.16 16.65
C SER A 136 -11.48 6.21 15.95
N ALA A 137 -10.64 6.91 16.70
CA ALA A 137 -9.73 7.92 16.15
C ALA A 137 -8.64 7.27 15.28
N ALA A 138 -8.14 6.09 15.67
CA ALA A 138 -7.19 5.33 14.85
C ALA A 138 -7.82 4.92 13.50
N ILE A 139 -9.07 4.43 13.50
CA ILE A 139 -9.81 4.13 12.26
C ILE A 139 -9.99 5.39 11.39
N GLU A 140 -10.24 6.55 11.98
CA GLU A 140 -10.34 7.81 11.24
C GLU A 140 -9.03 8.16 10.53
N VAL A 141 -7.88 8.04 11.22
CA VAL A 141 -6.56 8.22 10.60
C VAL A 141 -6.35 7.25 9.44
N LEU A 142 -6.68 5.96 9.62
CA LEU A 142 -6.56 4.96 8.55
C LEU A 142 -7.45 5.29 7.34
N LYS A 143 -8.70 5.70 7.56
CA LYS A 143 -9.61 6.15 6.49
C LYS A 143 -8.99 7.30 5.70
N ASN A 144 -8.42 8.28 6.39
CA ASN A 144 -7.84 9.45 5.74
C ASN A 144 -6.60 9.09 4.92
N VAL A 145 -5.75 8.17 5.41
CA VAL A 145 -4.60 7.64 4.65
C VAL A 145 -5.06 6.84 3.43
N VAL A 146 -6.10 6.02 3.57
CA VAL A 146 -6.66 5.24 2.45
C VAL A 146 -7.26 6.13 1.36
N ALA A 147 -7.92 7.22 1.75
CA ALA A 147 -8.52 8.19 0.82
C ALA A 147 -7.50 9.06 0.08
N ASP A 148 -6.22 9.04 0.47
CA ASP A 148 -5.19 9.88 -0.12
C ASP A 148 -4.90 9.52 -1.59
N ALA A 149 -4.98 10.49 -2.50
CA ALA A 149 -4.84 10.27 -3.94
C ALA A 149 -3.39 10.30 -4.46
N THR A 150 -2.39 10.51 -3.60
CA THR A 150 -0.99 10.75 -4.02
C THR A 150 -0.42 9.58 -4.82
N VAL A 151 -0.79 8.34 -4.47
CA VAL A 151 -0.36 7.13 -5.20
C VAL A 151 -0.90 7.04 -6.63
N GLU A 152 -1.99 7.74 -6.94
CA GLU A 152 -2.58 7.82 -8.28
C GLU A 152 -1.90 8.91 -9.14
N ASN A 153 -1.22 9.87 -8.49
CA ASN A 153 -0.70 11.05 -9.16
C ASN A 153 0.58 10.73 -9.94
N SER A 154 0.48 10.65 -11.27
CA SER A 154 1.60 10.34 -12.15
C SER A 154 2.76 11.34 -12.10
N ALA A 155 2.51 12.57 -11.62
CA ALA A 155 3.53 13.60 -11.45
C ALA A 155 4.44 13.38 -10.22
N VAL A 156 4.00 12.56 -9.26
CA VAL A 156 4.83 12.13 -8.12
C VAL A 156 5.81 11.07 -8.60
N ASN A 157 7.05 11.13 -8.11
CA ASN A 157 8.09 10.15 -8.46
C ASN A 157 7.60 8.71 -8.16
N GLU A 158 7.91 7.78 -9.06
CA GLU A 158 7.53 6.37 -8.93
C GLU A 158 7.98 5.74 -7.60
N MET A 159 9.17 6.07 -7.10
CA MET A 159 9.67 5.55 -5.83
C MET A 159 8.80 6.01 -4.65
N ASP A 160 8.47 7.30 -4.61
CA ASP A 160 7.61 7.88 -3.57
C ASP A 160 6.22 7.25 -3.61
N ARG A 161 5.66 7.07 -4.81
CA ARG A 161 4.36 6.37 -4.98
C ARG A 161 4.42 4.94 -4.49
N LYS A 162 5.52 4.21 -4.72
CA LYS A 162 5.70 2.83 -4.24
C LYS A 162 5.74 2.77 -2.72
N VAL A 163 6.47 3.69 -2.08
CA VAL A 163 6.53 3.76 -0.61
C VAL A 163 5.14 4.05 -0.04
N LEU A 164 4.45 5.07 -0.55
CA LEU A 164 3.09 5.42 -0.11
C LEU A 164 2.06 4.33 -0.43
N ALA A 165 2.24 3.57 -1.51
CA ALA A 165 1.41 2.40 -1.79
C ALA A 165 1.58 1.30 -0.73
N GLY A 166 2.80 1.12 -0.20
CA GLY A 166 3.08 0.23 0.94
C GLY A 166 2.36 0.69 2.20
N VAL A 167 2.49 1.97 2.57
CA VAL A 167 1.77 2.55 3.72
C VAL A 167 0.25 2.36 3.58
N LYS A 168 -0.30 2.64 2.40
CA LYS A 168 -1.72 2.43 2.11
C LYS A 168 -2.14 0.97 2.23
N ALA A 169 -1.32 0.03 1.76
CA ALA A 169 -1.60 -1.40 1.87
C ALA A 169 -1.68 -1.86 3.34
N GLU A 170 -0.74 -1.42 4.18
CA GLU A 170 -0.76 -1.73 5.61
C GLU A 170 -1.95 -1.09 6.32
N ALA A 171 -2.30 0.15 5.97
CA ALA A 171 -3.48 0.83 6.50
C ALA A 171 -4.77 0.09 6.13
N LEU A 172 -4.91 -0.35 4.87
CA LEU A 172 -6.05 -1.16 4.40
C LEU A 172 -6.15 -2.49 5.14
N HIS A 173 -5.02 -3.19 5.28
CA HIS A 173 -4.98 -4.47 5.97
C HIS A 173 -5.45 -4.33 7.41
N ASN A 174 -4.85 -3.40 8.17
CA ASN A 174 -5.16 -3.23 9.59
C ASN A 174 -6.55 -2.66 9.83
N TRP A 175 -7.04 -1.78 8.95
CA TRP A 175 -8.42 -1.32 9.03
C TRP A 175 -9.41 -2.46 8.80
N ALA A 176 -9.23 -3.26 7.74
CA ALA A 176 -10.10 -4.41 7.45
C ALA A 176 -10.06 -5.47 8.57
N ALA A 177 -8.90 -5.69 9.17
CA ALA A 177 -8.76 -6.60 10.31
C ALA A 177 -9.48 -6.06 11.57
N ALA A 178 -9.44 -4.75 11.81
CA ALA A 178 -10.07 -4.13 12.97
C ALA A 178 -11.59 -3.96 12.85
N ASP A 179 -12.10 -3.87 11.62
CA ASP A 179 -13.52 -3.80 11.28
C ASP A 179 -13.81 -4.61 9.99
N PRO A 180 -14.13 -5.92 10.13
CA PRO A 180 -14.42 -6.78 8.99
C PRO A 180 -15.61 -6.33 8.13
N SER A 181 -16.48 -5.47 8.66
CA SER A 181 -17.63 -4.92 7.93
C SER A 181 -17.28 -3.69 7.07
N ALA A 182 -16.05 -3.19 7.18
CA ALA A 182 -15.61 -1.96 6.54
C ALA A 182 -15.43 -2.05 5.02
N GLU A 183 -15.55 -3.24 4.39
CA GLU A 183 -15.27 -3.41 2.95
C GLU A 183 -16.03 -2.42 2.06
N SER A 184 -17.33 -2.21 2.33
CA SER A 184 -18.14 -1.25 1.58
C SER A 184 -17.61 0.18 1.71
N SER A 185 -17.20 0.57 2.92
CA SER A 185 -16.61 1.88 3.21
C SER A 185 -15.23 2.03 2.56
N ILE A 186 -14.39 0.99 2.63
CA ILE A 186 -13.08 0.96 1.96
C ILE A 186 -13.26 1.21 0.47
N ASN A 187 -14.10 0.41 -0.21
CA ASN A 187 -14.34 0.54 -1.65
C ASN A 187 -14.80 1.95 -2.05
N SER A 188 -15.60 2.61 -1.21
CA SER A 188 -16.08 3.98 -1.47
C SER A 188 -15.03 5.07 -1.32
N LEU A 189 -13.95 4.82 -0.55
CA LEU A 189 -12.90 5.80 -0.27
C LEU A 189 -11.68 5.67 -1.18
N LEU A 190 -11.54 4.58 -1.94
CA LEU A 190 -10.38 4.38 -2.81
C LEU A 190 -10.40 5.40 -3.96
N PRO A 191 -9.37 6.26 -4.08
CA PRO A 191 -9.41 7.41 -4.98
C PRO A 191 -9.26 7.05 -6.46
N GLY A 192 -8.80 5.84 -6.79
CA GLY A 192 -8.49 5.48 -8.16
C GLY A 192 -8.07 4.02 -8.36
N PRO A 193 -7.70 3.66 -9.60
CA PRO A 193 -7.42 2.28 -10.00
C PRO A 193 -6.19 1.69 -9.32
N VAL A 194 -5.17 2.48 -8.97
CA VAL A 194 -3.98 1.97 -8.27
C VAL A 194 -4.38 1.53 -6.86
N SER A 195 -5.14 2.36 -6.14
CA SER A 195 -5.65 2.08 -4.80
C SER A 195 -6.61 0.90 -4.79
N GLN A 196 -7.48 0.78 -5.80
CA GLN A 196 -8.34 -0.39 -6.01
C GLN A 196 -7.53 -1.68 -6.19
N LYS A 197 -6.44 -1.63 -6.98
CA LYS A 197 -5.55 -2.78 -7.15
C LYS A 197 -4.81 -3.14 -5.86
N ILE A 198 -4.34 -2.16 -5.10
CA ILE A 198 -3.74 -2.39 -3.77
C ILE A 198 -4.74 -3.10 -2.86
N TRP A 199 -5.98 -2.62 -2.81
CA TRP A 199 -7.03 -3.24 -2.00
C TRP A 199 -7.34 -4.67 -2.42
N ALA A 200 -7.47 -4.94 -3.73
CA ALA A 200 -7.69 -6.29 -4.23
C ALA A 200 -6.57 -7.25 -3.80
N ASN A 201 -5.31 -6.80 -3.84
CA ASN A 201 -4.17 -7.60 -3.38
C ASN A 201 -4.23 -7.86 -1.86
N VAL A 202 -4.57 -6.84 -1.06
CA VAL A 202 -4.72 -6.98 0.40
C VAL A 202 -5.82 -7.98 0.74
N LYS A 203 -6.99 -7.91 0.07
CA LYS A 203 -8.08 -8.89 0.25
C LYS A 203 -7.62 -10.30 -0.07
N HIS A 204 -6.98 -10.48 -1.22
CA HIS A 204 -6.49 -11.79 -1.64
C HIS A 204 -5.51 -12.40 -0.63
N GLN A 205 -4.59 -11.60 -0.10
CA GLN A 205 -3.66 -12.05 0.95
C GLN A 205 -4.40 -12.42 2.25
N HIS A 206 -5.39 -11.63 2.66
CA HIS A 206 -6.18 -11.91 3.86
C HIS A 206 -6.95 -13.23 3.72
N GLU A 207 -7.61 -13.45 2.59
CA GLU A 207 -8.33 -14.69 2.28
C GLU A 207 -7.38 -15.90 2.25
N SER A 208 -6.21 -15.77 1.63
CA SER A 208 -5.18 -16.83 1.61
C SER A 208 -4.74 -17.23 3.01
N ASN A 209 -4.45 -16.24 3.87
CA ASN A 209 -4.02 -16.47 5.25
C ASN A 209 -5.11 -17.17 6.08
N LEU A 210 -6.38 -16.81 5.89
CA LEU A 210 -7.50 -17.47 6.54
C LEU A 210 -7.66 -18.92 6.06
N GLY A 211 -7.51 -19.16 4.75
CA GLY A 211 -7.54 -20.51 4.17
C GLY A 211 -6.43 -21.41 4.70
N GLU A 212 -5.19 -20.91 4.73
CA GLU A 212 -4.05 -21.64 5.29
C GLU A 212 -4.22 -21.95 6.77
N SER A 213 -4.73 -20.99 7.55
CA SER A 213 -5.01 -21.18 8.98
C SER A 213 -6.05 -22.29 9.22
N ALA A 214 -7.11 -22.34 8.40
CA ALA A 214 -8.13 -23.39 8.49
C ALA A 214 -7.58 -24.78 8.14
N MET A 215 -6.71 -24.88 7.14
CA MET A 215 -6.05 -26.16 6.78
C MET A 215 -5.14 -26.67 7.90
N LEU A 216 -4.38 -25.79 8.54
CA LEU A 216 -3.50 -26.17 9.67
C LEU A 216 -4.28 -26.66 10.88
N GLN A 217 -5.47 -26.11 11.14
CA GLN A 217 -6.33 -26.54 12.24
C GLN A 217 -7.04 -27.87 11.95
N ALA A 218 -7.42 -28.13 10.69
CA ALA A 218 -8.08 -29.38 10.29
C ALA A 218 -7.13 -30.58 10.17
N GLY A 219 -5.82 -30.35 10.12
CA GLY A 219 -4.78 -31.39 10.10
C GLY A 219 -4.25 -31.81 11.48
N GLN A 220 -4.79 -31.24 12.57
CA GLN A 220 -4.52 -31.63 13.96
C GLN A 220 -5.66 -32.48 14.52
#